data_AF-A0A346NPB1-F1
#
_entry.id   AF-A0A346NPB1-F1
#
_cell.length_a   1.000
_cell.length_b   1.000
_cell.length_c   1.000
_cell.angle_alpha   90.00
_cell.angle_beta   90.00
_cell.angle_gamma   90.00
#
_symmetry.space_group_name_H-M   'P 1'
#
loop_
_entity.id
_entity.type
_entity.pdbx_description
1 polymer ?
#
loop_
_entity_poly.entity_id
_entity_poly.type
_entity_poly.pdbx_seq_one_letter_code
_entity_poly.pdbx_strand_id
1 'polypeptide(L)'
;MRNELDNKFLLQVFDKIRQFGDKKDDRYVLNGITAFTDMDGYTLFVEDPNVKLQYGFHNQYHYDYESDSDMEKFEKKLKEIDKEY
;
A
#
# COMPACT_ATOMS: atom_id res chain seq x y z
N MET A 1 -20.39 -0.13 6.44
CA MET A 1 -19.26 0.67 6.97
C MET A 1 -17.95 -0.11 6.83
N ARG A 2 -17.58 -0.53 5.61
CA ARG A 2 -16.38 -1.37 5.34
C ARG A 2 -15.33 -0.67 4.44
N ASN A 3 -15.54 0.58 4.04
CA ASN A 3 -14.68 1.24 3.05
C ASN A 3 -13.91 2.44 3.60
N GLU A 4 -14.47 3.25 4.51
CA GLU A 4 -13.77 4.46 4.98
C GLU A 4 -12.59 4.18 5.92
N LEU A 5 -12.67 3.10 6.71
CA LEU A 5 -11.58 2.68 7.60
C LEU A 5 -10.36 2.20 6.80
N ASP A 6 -10.59 1.38 5.77
CA ASP A 6 -9.55 0.88 4.87
C ASP A 6 -8.85 2.00 4.10
N ASN A 7 -9.58 3.03 3.67
CA ASN A 7 -8.98 4.17 2.95
C ASN A 7 -8.02 4.97 3.84
N LYS A 8 -8.44 5.30 5.07
CA LYS A 8 -7.59 6.02 6.02
C LYS A 8 -6.36 5.20 6.38
N PHE A 9 -6.56 3.90 6.62
CA PHE A 9 -5.48 2.97 6.91
C PHE A 9 -4.44 2.93 5.78
N LEU A 10 -4.88 2.79 4.53
CA LEU A 10 -3.98 2.78 3.37
C LEU A 10 -3.20 4.08 3.22
N LEU A 11 -3.86 5.23 3.39
CA LEU A 11 -3.20 6.53 3.34
C LEU A 11 -2.18 6.69 4.47
N GLN A 12 -2.50 6.24 5.69
CA GLN A 12 -1.57 6.26 6.83
C GLN A 12 -0.36 5.35 6.59
N VAL A 13 -0.57 4.12 6.13
CA VAL A 13 0.53 3.20 5.82
C VAL A 13 1.39 3.74 4.69
N PHE A 14 0.78 4.27 3.63
CA PHE A 14 1.49 4.89 2.52
C PHE A 14 2.37 6.06 2.98
N ASP A 15 1.83 6.93 3.84
CA ASP A 15 2.58 8.05 4.40
C ASP A 15 3.75 7.56 5.27
N LYS A 16 3.55 6.52 6.10
CA LYS A 16 4.63 5.88 6.87
C LYS A 16 5.71 5.28 5.96
N ILE A 17 5.33 4.58 4.89
CA ILE A 17 6.29 4.04 3.91
C ILE A 17 7.09 5.17 3.27
N ARG A 18 6.48 6.32 2.98
CA ARG A 18 7.19 7.48 2.43
C ARG A 18 8.13 8.14 3.44
N GLN A 19 7.75 8.21 4.72
CA GLN A 19 8.53 8.85 5.77
C GLN A 19 9.70 7.98 6.24
N PHE A 20 9.47 6.68 6.41
CA PHE A 20 10.43 5.74 7.01
C PHE A 20 11.08 4.78 6.01
N GLY A 21 10.50 4.62 4.82
CA GLY A 21 11.03 3.78 3.77
C GLY A 21 12.21 4.40 3.02
N ASP A 22 12.97 3.53 2.37
CA ASP A 22 14.08 3.93 1.51
C ASP A 22 13.53 4.47 0.20
N LYS A 23 13.81 5.75 -0.09
CA LYS A 23 13.42 6.37 -1.36
C LYS A 23 14.36 5.91 -2.47
N LYS A 24 13.83 5.11 -3.38
CA LYS A 24 14.50 4.68 -4.61
C LYS A 24 13.78 5.31 -5.80
N ASP A 25 14.36 6.41 -6.28
CA ASP A 25 13.83 7.17 -7.42
C ASP A 25 12.42 7.73 -7.07
N ASP A 26 11.39 7.39 -7.85
CA ASP A 26 9.98 7.71 -7.57
C ASP A 26 9.23 6.67 -6.71
N ARG A 27 9.95 5.69 -6.15
CA ARG A 27 9.36 4.62 -5.33
C ARG A 27 9.92 4.62 -3.91
N TYR A 28 9.09 4.26 -2.94
CA TYR A 28 9.45 4.15 -1.54
C TYR A 28 9.36 2.69 -1.13
N VAL A 29 10.41 2.14 -0.52
CA VAL A 29 10.44 0.73 -0.12
C VAL A 29 10.60 0.62 1.38
N LEU A 30 9.64 -0.01 2.05
CA LEU A 30 9.69 -0.26 3.49
C LEU A 30 9.21 -1.68 3.79
N ASN A 31 9.98 -2.46 4.56
CA ASN A 31 9.64 -3.85 4.92
C ASN A 31 9.24 -4.75 3.73
N GLY A 32 9.84 -4.51 2.56
CA GLY A 32 9.55 -5.25 1.33
C GLY A 32 8.23 -4.88 0.64
N ILE A 33 7.55 -3.82 1.11
CA ILE A 33 6.44 -3.17 0.43
C ILE A 33 6.99 -1.99 -0.36
N THR A 34 6.60 -1.89 -1.63
CA THR A 34 6.92 -0.76 -2.50
C THR A 34 5.70 0.11 -2.67
N ALA A 35 5.83 1.40 -2.36
CA ALA A 35 4.78 2.39 -2.46
C ALA A 35 5.21 3.50 -3.43
N PHE A 36 4.34 3.86 -4.37
CA PHE A 36 4.58 4.96 -5.31
C PHE A 36 3.28 5.53 -5.83
N THR A 37 3.36 6.65 -6.55
CA THR A 37 2.20 7.28 -7.20
C THR A 37 2.36 7.25 -8.71
N ASP A 38 1.23 7.35 -9.42
CA ASP A 38 1.25 7.67 -10.84
C ASP A 38 1.90 9.04 -11.11
N MET A 39 2.25 9.31 -12.37
CA MET A 39 2.80 10.59 -12.82
C MET A 39 1.92 11.79 -12.45
N ASP A 40 0.59 11.63 -12.44
CA ASP A 40 -0.35 12.71 -12.08
C ASP A 40 -0.63 12.78 -10.56
N GLY A 41 -0.03 11.88 -9.76
CA GLY A 41 -0.15 11.87 -8.29
C GLY A 41 -1.50 11.40 -7.75
N TYR A 42 -2.41 11.00 -8.63
CA TYR A 42 -3.79 10.66 -8.28
C TYR A 42 -4.03 9.19 -7.92
N THR A 43 -3.25 8.29 -8.50
CA THR A 43 -3.33 6.87 -8.17
C THR A 43 -2.16 6.50 -7.30
N LEU A 44 -2.46 5.85 -6.18
CA LEU A 44 -1.48 5.31 -5.24
C LEU A 44 -1.31 3.83 -5.54
N PHE A 45 -0.06 3.39 -5.61
CA PHE A 45 0.31 1.99 -5.82
C PHE A 45 1.03 1.52 -4.58
N VAL A 46 0.56 0.41 -4.00
CA VAL A 46 1.20 -0.27 -2.88
C VAL A 46 1.32 -1.74 -3.27
N GLU A 47 2.53 -2.22 -3.49
CA GLU A 47 2.74 -3.57 -4.00
C GLU A 47 3.88 -4.30 -3.27
N ASP A 48 3.71 -5.60 -3.17
CA ASP A 48 4.75 -6.57 -2.85
C ASP A 48 4.97 -7.52 -4.05
N PRO A 49 6.00 -8.38 -4.03
CA PRO A 49 6.25 -9.33 -5.11
C PRO A 49 5.05 -10.20 -5.54
N ASN A 50 4.06 -10.42 -4.68
CA ASN A 50 2.92 -11.32 -4.89
C ASN A 50 1.56 -10.60 -4.94
N VAL A 51 1.48 -9.36 -4.43
CA VAL A 51 0.23 -8.61 -4.29
C VAL A 51 0.42 -7.19 -4.79
N LYS A 52 -0.46 -6.74 -5.68
CA LYS A 52 -0.49 -5.35 -6.13
C LYS A 52 -1.82 -4.71 -5.73
N LEU A 53 -1.73 -3.64 -4.95
CA LEU A 53 -2.86 -2.78 -4.62
C LEU A 53 -2.75 -1.48 -5.39
N GLN A 54 -3.78 -1.20 -6.19
CA GLN A 54 -3.98 0.11 -6.80
C GLN A 54 -5.12 0.81 -6.10
N TYR A 55 -4.87 2.02 -5.62
CA TYR A 55 -5.87 2.87 -4.99
C TYR A 55 -6.05 4.13 -5.83
N GLY A 56 -7.18 4.18 -6.52
CA GLY A 56 -7.56 5.28 -7.42
C GLY A 56 -8.68 6.15 -6.85
N PHE A 57 -9.12 7.09 -7.69
CA PHE A 57 -10.19 8.02 -7.36
C PHE A 57 -11.54 7.32 -7.12
N HIS A 58 -12.41 7.97 -6.34
CA HIS A 58 -13.72 7.47 -5.91
C HIS A 58 -13.66 6.19 -5.04
N ASN A 59 -12.61 6.05 -4.23
CA ASN A 59 -12.40 4.88 -3.35
C ASN A 59 -12.40 3.55 -4.13
N GLN A 60 -11.96 3.59 -5.38
CA GLN A 60 -11.75 2.39 -6.18
C GLN A 60 -10.40 1.81 -5.81
N TYR A 61 -10.42 0.60 -5.26
CA TYR A 61 -9.22 -0.18 -5.04
C TYR A 61 -9.28 -1.46 -5.87
N HIS A 62 -8.13 -1.85 -6.40
CA HIS A 62 -7.95 -3.09 -7.12
C HIS A 62 -6.81 -3.88 -6.49
N TYR A 63 -7.10 -5.11 -6.07
CA TYR A 63 -6.12 -6.05 -5.56
C TYR A 63 -5.87 -7.10 -6.64
N ASP A 64 -4.62 -7.22 -7.06
CA ASP A 64 -4.14 -8.26 -7.96
C ASP A 64 -3.25 -9.20 -7.14
N TYR A 65 -3.72 -10.43 -6.92
CA TYR A 65 -3.01 -11.47 -6.17
C TYR A 65 -3.40 -12.85 -6.70
N GLU A 66 -2.48 -13.81 -6.60
CA GLU A 66 -2.70 -15.18 -7.10
C GLU A 66 -3.38 -16.09 -6.06
N SER A 67 -3.24 -15.81 -4.77
CA SER A 67 -3.79 -16.64 -3.70
C SER A 67 -4.15 -15.81 -2.46
N ASP A 68 -5.25 -16.17 -1.78
CA ASP A 68 -5.69 -15.51 -0.54
C ASP A 68 -4.58 -15.47 0.53
N SER A 69 -3.74 -16.50 0.60
CA SER A 69 -2.61 -16.51 1.54
C SER A 69 -1.58 -15.40 1.29
N ASP A 70 -1.41 -14.93 0.06
CA ASP A 70 -0.50 -13.82 -0.24
C ASP A 70 -1.14 -12.49 0.13
N MET A 71 -2.45 -12.35 -0.10
CA MET A 71 -3.23 -11.21 0.40
C MET A 71 -3.18 -11.10 1.92
N GLU A 72 -3.35 -12.21 2.65
CA GLU A 72 -3.26 -12.23 4.12
C GLU A 72 -1.87 -11.81 4.62
N LYS A 73 -0.80 -12.28 3.96
CA LYS A 73 0.59 -11.87 4.30
C LYS A 73 0.81 -10.40 4.01
N PHE A 74 0.30 -9.89 2.89
CA PHE A 74 0.41 -8.49 2.52
C PHE A 74 -0.31 -7.59 3.54
N GLU A 75 -1.56 -7.90 3.86
CA GLU A 75 -2.32 -7.19 4.90
C GLU A 75 -1.60 -7.19 6.25
N LYS A 76 -1.00 -8.33 6.62
CA LYS A 76 -0.23 -8.42 7.87
C LYS A 76 0.95 -7.46 7.87
N LYS A 77 1.73 -7.39 6.78
CA LYS A 77 2.85 -6.44 6.64
C LYS A 77 2.39 -5.00 6.74
N LEU A 78 1.29 -4.63 6.08
CA LEU A 78 0.74 -3.27 6.18
C LEU A 78 0.34 -2.92 7.63
N LYS A 79 -0.31 -3.86 8.33
CA LYS A 79 -0.69 -3.69 9.75
C LYS A 79 0.53 -3.60 10.66
N GLU A 80 1.60 -4.33 10.35
CA GLU A 80 2.87 -4.23 11.08
C GLU A 80 3.50 -2.85 10.88
N ILE A 81 3.55 -2.33 9.65
CA ILE A 81 4.04 -0.97 9.38
C ILE A 81 3.19 0.08 10.11
N ASP A 82 1.86 -0.03 10.07
CA ASP A 82 0.98 0.88 10.79
C ASP A 82 1.17 0.85 12.31
N LYS A 83 1.54 -0.30 12.87
CA LYS A 83 1.74 -0.45 14.30
C LYS A 83 3.13 -0.02 14.77
N GLU A 84 4.13 -0.22 13.92
CA GLU A 84 5.54 -0.01 14.26
C GLU A 84 6.01 1.44 14.06
N TYR A 85 5.38 2.15 13.13
CA TYR A 85 5.66 3.55 12.77
C TYR A 85 4.42 4.42 12.98
#